data_AF-A0A2A4Z4K6-F1
#
_entry.id   AF-A0A2A4Z4K6-F1
#
_cell.length_a   1.000
_cell.length_b   1.000
_cell.length_c   1.000
_cell.angle_alpha   90.00
_cell.angle_beta   90.00
_cell.angle_gamma   90.00
#
_symmetry.space_group_name_H-M   'P 1'
#
loop_
_entity.id
_entity.type
_entity.pdbx_description
1 polymer ?
#
loop_
_entity_poly.entity_id
_entity_poly.type
_entity_poly.pdbx_seq_one_letter_code
_entity_poly.pdbx_strand_id
1 'polypeptide(L)'
;MKNKLIILLIGFTFVGCANRELRGKVKPFPDNKTYLVIEDDHGGGCGPILIDGKEWQFKIGEKGKIEPGIHTVKCGGELEITIKEGTTFYFDYWGP
;
A
#
# COMPACT_ATOMS: atom_id res chain seq x y z
N MET A 1 28.41 -2.75 49.17
CA MET A 1 29.03 -3.24 47.91
C MET A 1 28.01 -3.06 46.79
N LYS A 2 28.41 -2.48 45.66
CA LYS A 2 27.52 -1.92 44.61
C LYS A 2 26.78 -3.03 43.83
N ASN A 3 25.45 -3.06 43.91
CA ASN A 3 24.61 -3.93 43.07
C ASN A 3 24.56 -3.34 41.65
N LYS A 4 25.07 -4.09 40.67
CA LYS A 4 25.01 -3.72 39.26
C LYS A 4 23.61 -4.03 38.72
N LEU A 5 22.83 -2.99 38.45
CA LEU A 5 21.56 -3.10 37.75
C LEU A 5 21.85 -3.38 36.26
N ILE A 6 21.68 -4.62 35.83
CA ILE A 6 21.80 -5.02 34.42
C ILE A 6 20.45 -4.75 33.77
N ILE A 7 20.36 -3.67 32.98
CA ILE A 7 19.19 -3.36 32.16
C ILE A 7 19.25 -4.24 30.90
N LEU A 8 18.42 -5.27 30.84
CA LEU A 8 18.27 -6.13 29.67
C LEU A 8 17.38 -5.42 28.64
N LEU A 9 17.98 -4.77 27.63
CA LEU A 9 17.25 -4.25 26.48
C LEU A 9 16.76 -5.44 25.63
N ILE A 10 15.49 -5.79 25.78
CA ILE A 10 14.80 -6.71 24.85
C ILE A 10 14.50 -5.90 23.58
N GLY A 11 15.32 -6.10 22.54
CA GLY A 11 15.08 -5.54 21.21
C GLY A 11 13.84 -6.17 20.59
N PHE A 12 12.75 -5.41 20.52
CA PHE A 12 11.54 -5.81 19.82
C PHE A 12 11.75 -5.56 18.32
N THR A 13 12.27 -6.55 17.59
CA THR A 13 12.37 -6.48 16.13
C THR A 13 10.96 -6.64 15.57
N PHE A 14 10.33 -5.53 15.18
CA PHE A 14 9.10 -5.54 14.39
C PHE A 14 9.42 -6.14 13.01
N VAL A 15 9.21 -7.46 12.88
CA VAL A 15 9.15 -8.12 11.58
C VAL A 15 7.85 -7.65 10.93
N GLY A 16 7.93 -6.58 10.13
CA GLY A 16 6.82 -6.07 9.34
C GLY A 16 6.46 -7.06 8.25
N CYS A 17 5.58 -8.02 8.58
CA CYS A 17 5.00 -8.94 7.61
C CYS A 17 4.04 -8.12 6.74
N ALA A 18 4.45 -7.75 5.53
CA ALA A 18 3.53 -7.18 4.56
C ALA A 18 2.57 -8.28 4.13
N ASN A 19 1.29 -8.16 4.51
CA ASN A 19 0.28 -9.10 4.04
C ASN A 19 0.13 -8.91 2.53
N ARG A 20 0.37 -10.00 1.78
CA ARG A 20 0.24 -10.00 0.33
C ARG A 20 -1.23 -10.18 -0.02
N GLU A 21 -1.80 -9.20 -0.68
CA GLU A 21 -3.13 -9.29 -1.29
C GLU A 21 -2.93 -9.71 -2.76
N LEU A 22 -3.96 -10.27 -3.42
CA LEU A 22 -3.81 -10.84 -4.77
C LEU A 22 -3.25 -9.85 -5.81
N ARG A 23 -3.51 -8.55 -5.61
CA ARG A 23 -3.14 -7.45 -6.53
C ARG A 23 -2.04 -6.54 -5.99
N GLY A 24 -1.46 -6.86 -4.83
CA GLY A 24 -0.60 -5.90 -4.16
C GLY A 24 -0.07 -6.31 -2.80
N LYS A 25 0.52 -5.33 -2.13
CA LYS A 25 1.06 -5.45 -0.76
C LYS A 25 0.43 -4.41 0.14
N VAL A 26 0.12 -4.79 1.37
CA VAL A 26 -0.38 -3.85 2.39
C VAL A 26 0.71 -3.55 3.40
N LYS A 27 0.94 -2.27 3.69
CA LYS A 27 1.77 -1.85 4.82
C LYS A 27 0.94 -1.02 5.81
N PRO A 28 0.94 -1.35 7.11
CA PRO A 28 0.33 -0.50 8.12
C PRO A 28 1.07 0.84 8.18
N PHE A 29 0.35 1.92 8.47
CA PHE A 29 0.95 3.25 8.60
C PHE A 29 0.50 3.93 9.90
N PRO A 30 1.39 4.63 10.63
CA PRO A 30 1.12 5.09 11.99
C PRO A 30 0.22 6.34 12.12
N ASP A 31 -0.25 6.93 11.02
CA ASP A 31 -0.94 8.24 11.04
C ASP A 31 -2.48 8.15 10.89
N ASN A 32 -3.05 6.94 10.95
CA ASN A 32 -4.47 6.65 10.69
C ASN A 32 -4.98 7.11 9.29
N LYS A 33 -4.09 7.49 8.37
CA LYS A 33 -4.47 7.84 7.00
C LYS A 33 -4.29 6.63 6.09
N THR A 34 -5.05 6.66 5.00
CA THR A 34 -5.08 5.61 4.00
C THR A 34 -4.52 6.13 2.69
N TYR A 35 -3.68 5.32 2.05
CA TYR A 35 -2.99 5.69 0.82
C TYR A 35 -3.03 4.56 -0.20
N LEU A 36 -3.06 4.94 -1.47
CA LEU A 36 -2.83 4.06 -2.61
C LEU A 36 -1.52 4.47 -3.28
N VAL A 37 -0.72 3.48 -3.64
CA VAL A 37 0.44 3.62 -4.51
C VAL A 37 0.25 2.68 -5.69
N ILE A 38 0.30 3.21 -6.90
CA ILE A 38 0.41 2.39 -8.12
C ILE A 38 1.89 2.20 -8.41
N GLU A 39 2.43 0.99 -8.27
CA GLU A 39 3.87 0.71 -8.44
C GLU A 39 4.26 0.40 -9.89
N ASP A 40 3.29 0.03 -10.73
CA ASP A 40 3.51 -0.35 -12.13
C ASP A 40 2.34 0.12 -13.00
N ASP A 41 2.64 0.59 -14.21
CA ASP A 41 1.70 1.04 -15.24
C ASP A 41 1.59 0.02 -16.39
N HIS A 42 1.58 -1.26 -16.04
CA HIS A 42 1.54 -2.38 -16.97
C HIS A 42 2.74 -2.37 -17.93
N GLY A 43 3.94 -2.13 -17.40
CA GLY A 43 5.17 -2.02 -18.18
C GLY A 43 5.17 -0.85 -19.19
N GLY A 44 4.53 0.27 -18.86
CA GLY A 44 4.37 1.43 -19.73
C GLY A 44 3.23 1.31 -20.75
N GLY A 45 2.43 0.24 -20.69
CA GLY A 45 1.32 -0.02 -21.61
C GLY A 45 0.04 0.74 -21.26
N CYS A 46 -0.06 1.28 -20.05
CA CYS A 46 -1.20 2.08 -19.64
C CYS A 46 -1.22 3.45 -20.32
N GLY A 47 -2.41 3.83 -20.81
CA GLY A 47 -2.75 5.24 -20.96
C GLY A 47 -3.03 5.88 -19.59
N PRO A 48 -4.01 6.79 -19.46
CA PRO A 48 -4.40 7.27 -18.15
C PRO A 48 -4.91 6.12 -17.28
N ILE A 49 -4.33 5.96 -16.10
CA ILE A 49 -4.83 5.04 -15.07
C ILE A 49 -6.01 5.72 -14.40
N LEU A 50 -7.15 5.03 -14.31
CA LEU A 50 -8.32 5.55 -13.61
C LEU A 50 -8.54 4.83 -12.28
N ILE A 51 -8.75 5.59 -11.21
CA ILE A 51 -9.22 5.11 -9.92
C ILE A 51 -10.64 5.61 -9.72
N ASP A 52 -11.59 4.68 -9.55
CA ASP A 52 -13.03 4.97 -9.46
C ASP A 52 -13.53 5.85 -10.63
N GLY A 53 -13.00 5.59 -11.83
CA GLY A 53 -13.32 6.32 -13.05
C GLY A 53 -12.66 7.70 -13.19
N LYS A 54 -11.83 8.14 -12.23
CA LYS A 54 -11.09 9.41 -12.30
C LYS A 54 -9.62 9.16 -12.59
N GLU A 55 -9.02 10.00 -13.43
CA GLU A 55 -7.59 9.89 -13.74
C GLU A 55 -6.75 10.03 -12.48
N TRP A 56 -5.83 9.09 -12.29
CA TRP A 56 -4.92 9.07 -11.17
C TRP A 56 -3.94 10.25 -11.28
N GLN A 57 -3.99 11.14 -10.28
CA GLN A 57 -3.26 12.40 -10.33
C GLN A 57 -1.81 12.30 -9.82
N PHE A 58 -1.43 11.16 -9.24
CA PHE A 58 -0.11 10.95 -8.65
C PHE A 58 0.75 10.10 -9.60
N LYS A 59 2.07 10.30 -9.54
CA LYS A 59 2.99 9.52 -10.37
C LYS A 59 3.02 8.05 -9.93
N ILE A 60 3.50 7.19 -10.83
CA ILE A 60 3.86 5.82 -10.47
C ILE A 60 4.88 5.84 -9.32
N GLY A 61 4.63 5.03 -8.29
CA GLY A 61 5.39 4.96 -7.05
C GLY A 61 5.06 6.06 -6.02
N GLU A 62 4.24 7.04 -6.37
CA GLU A 62 3.85 8.12 -5.45
C GLU A 62 2.60 7.75 -4.62
N LYS A 63 2.57 8.22 -3.38
CA LYS A 63 1.42 8.04 -2.48
C LYS A 63 0.31 9.04 -2.83
N GLY A 64 -0.84 8.53 -3.21
CA GLY A 64 -2.08 9.30 -3.24
C GLY A 64 -2.94 8.98 -2.03
N LYS A 65 -3.48 10.01 -1.37
CA LYS A 65 -4.48 9.81 -0.31
C LYS A 65 -5.76 9.25 -0.95
N ILE A 66 -6.35 8.24 -0.32
CA ILE A 66 -7.58 7.61 -0.77
C ILE A 66 -8.45 7.26 0.44
N GLU A 67 -9.76 7.18 0.24
CA GLU A 67 -10.66 6.67 1.28
C GLU A 67 -10.48 5.15 1.45
N PRO A 68 -10.74 4.58 2.64
CA PRO A 68 -10.84 3.14 2.80
C PRO A 68 -12.06 2.58 2.04
N GLY A 69 -11.95 1.37 1.52
CA GLY A 69 -13.07 0.69 0.86
C GLY A 69 -12.67 -0.11 -0.37
N ILE A 70 -13.69 -0.42 -1.17
CA ILE A 70 -13.54 -1.08 -2.46
C ILE A 70 -13.36 0.00 -3.53
N HIS A 71 -12.33 -0.15 -4.36
CA HIS A 71 -11.99 0.76 -5.43
C HIS A 71 -11.81 0.01 -6.75
N THR A 72 -12.16 0.66 -7.84
CA THR A 72 -11.84 0.15 -9.18
C THR A 72 -10.56 0.80 -9.71
N VAL A 73 -9.67 -0.03 -10.25
CA VAL A 73 -8.45 0.39 -10.93
C VAL A 73 -8.59 0.00 -12.40
N LYS A 74 -8.43 0.97 -13.30
CA LYS A 74 -8.62 0.75 -14.73
C LYS A 74 -7.40 1.17 -15.54
N CYS A 75 -6.96 0.24 -16.39
CA CYS A 75 -5.97 0.44 -17.44
C CYS A 75 -6.23 -0.62 -18.53
N GLY A 76 -6.91 -0.24 -19.62
CA GLY A 76 -7.34 -1.17 -20.68
C GLY A 76 -8.45 -2.14 -20.25
N GLY A 77 -8.32 -2.77 -19.07
CA GLY A 77 -9.34 -3.50 -18.33
C GLY A 77 -9.58 -2.89 -16.95
N GLU A 78 -10.55 -3.45 -16.21
CA GLU A 78 -10.98 -2.96 -14.90
C GLU A 78 -10.80 -4.06 -13.84
N LEU A 79 -10.23 -3.68 -12.69
CA LEU A 79 -9.94 -4.55 -11.57
C LEU A 79 -10.48 -3.94 -10.29
N GLU A 80 -10.89 -4.79 -9.35
CA GLU A 80 -11.32 -4.36 -8.02
C GLU A 80 -10.21 -4.60 -6.98
N ILE A 81 -9.99 -3.62 -6.11
CA ILE A 81 -9.12 -3.74 -4.94
C ILE A 81 -9.83 -3.30 -3.68
N THR A 82 -9.47 -3.90 -2.54
CA THR A 82 -9.95 -3.49 -1.22
C THR A 82 -8.81 -2.84 -0.44
N ILE A 83 -9.01 -1.60 -0.02
CA ILE A 83 -8.05 -0.81 0.75
C ILE A 83 -8.56 -0.67 2.20
N LYS A 84 -7.79 -1.19 3.15
CA LYS A 84 -8.12 -1.16 4.57
C LYS A 84 -7.75 0.20 5.18
N GLU A 85 -8.53 0.66 6.15
CA GLU A 85 -8.26 1.91 6.88
C GLU A 85 -6.89 1.89 7.57
N GLY A 86 -6.19 3.02 7.54
CA GLY A 86 -4.89 3.18 8.21
C GLY A 86 -3.75 2.41 7.52
N THR A 87 -3.91 2.09 6.24
CA THR A 87 -2.91 1.35 5.47
C THR A 87 -2.47 2.09 4.23
N THR A 88 -1.27 1.75 3.77
CA THR A 88 -0.88 2.01 2.38
C THR A 88 -1.03 0.71 1.59
N PHE A 89 -1.87 0.74 0.57
CA PHE A 89 -1.98 -0.34 -0.41
C PHE A 89 -1.06 -0.03 -1.60
N TYR A 90 -0.15 -0.96 -1.88
CA TYR A 90 0.78 -0.89 -3.02
C TYR A 90 0.26 -1.84 -4.10
N PHE A 91 -0.33 -1.28 -5.15
CA PHE A 91 -0.83 -2.03 -6.30
C PHE A 91 0.34 -2.34 -7.25
N ASP A 92 0.60 -3.62 -7.50
CA ASP A 92 1.77 -4.07 -8.27
C ASP A 92 1.48 -5.21 -9.27
N TYR A 93 0.22 -5.59 -9.45
CA TYR A 93 -0.11 -6.76 -10.28
C TYR A 93 -1.40 -6.59 -11.10
N TRP A 94 -1.22 -6.52 -12.42
CA TRP A 94 -2.27 -6.35 -13.44
C TRP A 94 -2.77 -7.65 -14.10
N GLY A 95 -2.27 -8.82 -13.69
CA GLY A 95 -2.61 -10.09 -14.36
C GLY A 95 -4.09 -10.47 -14.27
N PRO A 96 -4.51 -11.63 -14.80
CA PRO A 96 -5.88 -12.12 -14.67
C PRO A 96 -6.31 -12.26 -13.20
#